data_AF-A0A6A6RUS1-F1
#
_entry.id   AF-A0A6A6RUS1-F1
#
_cell.length_a   1.000
_cell.length_b   1.000
_cell.length_c   1.000
_cell.angle_alpha   90.00
_cell.angle_beta   90.00
_cell.angle_gamma   90.00
#
_symmetry.space_group_name_H-M   'P 1'
#
loop_
_entity.id
_entity.type
_entity.pdbx_description
1 polymer ?
#
loop_
_entity_poly.entity_id
_entity_poly.type
_entity_poly.pdbx_seq_one_letter_code
_entity_poly.pdbx_strand_id
1 'polypeptide(L)'
;MNNKTTNTLVAYTQLLGTFYSIPPLISTTEISTALLGCLHLIRSHVGNVLSEHRQKLFVAIKDDPIRWVQLAIPLEKRSIYTEALVHLIGAYPKWRKSPCYTALPEYLLLMIVQKTKELRKLRTEIERDMLLTTLRYGPNRAPLDPTEREQTETWITVQIFRDQLAQRIYKLDRDSNGAGIFFRELHKRTLEALDIENVREMCQGTMHSDWKELNADLKDLKDYVGELVEDLARNELMIEPDAHGVGYLTCAKIDDKDIPWSATVES
;
A
#
# COMPACT_ATOMS: atom_id res chain seq x y z
N MET A 1 39.77 26.51 21.07
CA MET A 1 39.41 25.11 21.37
C MET A 1 38.09 24.97 22.17
N ASN A 2 37.08 25.86 22.06
CA ASN A 2 36.10 26.00 23.16
C ASN A 2 34.59 26.11 22.85
N ASN A 3 34.09 25.83 21.64
CA ASN A 3 32.63 25.82 21.39
C ASN A 3 32.05 24.42 21.08
N LYS A 4 32.82 23.53 20.44
CA LYS A 4 32.33 22.22 20.02
C LYS A 4 32.15 21.26 21.20
N THR A 5 33.17 21.18 22.07
CA THR A 5 33.18 20.32 23.27
C THR A 5 32.09 20.72 24.28
N THR A 6 31.87 22.02 24.43
CA THR A 6 30.85 22.60 25.32
C THR A 6 29.44 22.24 24.87
N ASN A 7 29.16 22.30 23.57
CA ASN A 7 27.86 21.92 23.01
C ASN A 7 27.59 20.41 23.13
N THR A 8 28.62 19.57 22.96
CA THR A 8 28.49 18.13 23.13
C THR A 8 28.17 17.74 24.58
N LEU A 9 28.84 18.36 25.56
CA LEU A 9 28.60 18.10 26.98
C LEU A 9 27.17 18.50 27.41
N VAL A 10 26.68 19.64 26.90
CA VAL A 10 25.32 20.11 27.17
C VAL A 10 24.27 19.15 26.61
N ALA A 11 24.47 18.65 25.38
CA ALA A 11 23.56 17.68 24.77
C ALA A 11 23.52 16.35 25.53
N TYR A 12 24.68 15.82 25.96
CA TYR A 12 24.71 14.62 26.81
C TYR A 12 24.06 14.84 28.17
N THR A 13 24.24 16.01 28.79
CA THR A 13 23.63 16.34 30.07
C THR A 13 22.11 16.43 29.96
N GLN A 14 21.59 17.00 28.86
CA GLN A 14 20.16 17.06 28.59
C GLN A 14 19.56 15.68 28.27
N LEU A 15 20.28 14.85 27.49
CA LEU A 15 19.86 13.50 27.14
C LEU A 15 19.89 12.54 28.34
N LEU A 16 20.91 12.63 29.20
CA LEU A 16 20.97 11.83 30.43
C LEU A 16 20.01 12.35 31.49
N GLY A 17 19.75 13.67 31.54
CA GLY A 17 18.78 14.28 32.44
C GLY A 17 17.36 13.72 32.24
N THR A 18 16.95 13.43 31.02
CA THR A 18 15.62 12.85 30.75
C THR A 18 15.46 11.45 31.36
N PHE A 19 16.53 10.65 31.43
CA PHE A 19 16.52 9.35 32.14
C PHE A 19 16.25 9.51 33.64
N TYR A 20 16.60 10.65 34.22
CA TYR A 20 16.35 10.98 35.63
C TYR A 20 15.14 11.91 35.82
N SER A 21 14.23 11.95 34.84
CA SER A 21 13.03 12.82 34.86
C SER A 21 13.33 14.31 35.00
N ILE A 22 14.53 14.74 34.61
CA ILE A 22 14.89 16.15 34.51
C ILE A 22 14.43 16.64 33.13
N PRO A 23 13.51 17.62 33.06
CA PRO A 23 13.01 18.12 31.79
C PRO A 23 14.14 18.82 31.01
N PRO A 24 14.32 18.52 29.72
CA PRO A 24 15.39 19.11 28.96
C PRO A 24 15.08 20.59 28.69
N LEU A 25 16.08 21.46 28.90
CA LEU A 25 16.04 22.88 28.50
C LEU A 25 16.16 22.98 26.98
N ILE A 26 15.10 22.61 26.27
CA ILE A 26 14.99 22.81 24.83
C ILE A 26 14.40 24.21 24.63
N SER A 27 15.19 25.14 24.12
CA SER A 27 14.66 26.41 23.64
C SER A 27 13.71 26.12 22.48
N THR A 28 12.44 26.49 22.61
CA THR A 28 11.37 26.19 21.63
C THR A 28 11.61 26.84 20.26
N THR A 29 12.58 27.75 20.16
CA THR A 29 12.98 28.44 18.93
C THR A 29 14.12 27.73 18.16
N GLU A 30 14.85 26.79 18.78
CA GLU A 30 16.08 26.20 18.22
C GLU A 30 16.19 24.67 18.46
N ILE A 31 15.06 23.97 18.41
CA ILE A 31 15.01 22.50 18.53
C ILE A 31 15.90 21.84 17.46
N SER A 32 15.91 22.42 16.26
CA SER A 32 16.68 21.98 15.10
C SER A 32 18.18 22.00 15.40
N THR A 33 18.71 23.11 15.93
CA THR A 33 20.16 23.35 16.07
C THR A 33 20.82 22.46 17.12
N ALA A 34 20.15 22.20 18.25
CA ALA A 34 20.66 21.34 19.32
C ALA A 34 20.59 19.84 18.95
N LEU A 35 19.51 19.39 18.30
CA LEU A 35 19.41 18.02 17.80
C LEU A 35 20.38 17.78 16.63
N LEU A 36 20.47 18.69 15.66
CA LEU A 36 21.33 18.55 14.47
C LEU A 36 22.81 18.35 14.83
N GLY A 37 23.30 18.99 15.90
CA GLY A 37 24.70 18.89 16.33
C GLY A 37 25.11 17.51 16.87
N CYS A 38 24.18 16.78 17.52
CA CYS A 38 24.45 15.47 18.14
C CYS A 38 23.69 14.32 17.48
N LEU A 39 22.89 14.59 16.46
CA LEU A 39 22.08 13.61 15.75
C LEU A 39 22.92 12.42 15.26
N HIS A 40 24.10 12.68 14.70
CA HIS A 40 25.04 11.64 14.24
C HIS A 40 25.47 10.68 15.36
N LEU A 41 25.48 11.12 16.62
CA LEU A 41 25.87 10.31 17.78
C LEU A 41 24.70 9.45 18.31
N ILE A 42 23.47 9.97 18.24
CA ILE A 42 22.28 9.31 18.81
C ILE A 42 21.47 8.54 17.76
N ARG A 43 21.68 8.79 16.46
CA ARG A 43 20.89 8.22 15.36
C ARG A 43 20.86 6.70 15.37
N SER A 44 22.01 6.06 15.63
CA SER A 44 22.08 4.59 15.72
C SER A 44 21.23 4.08 16.88
N HIS A 45 21.40 4.67 18.07
CA HIS A 45 20.71 4.28 19.29
C HIS A 45 19.20 4.52 19.21
N VAL A 46 18.77 5.72 18.83
CA VAL A 46 17.36 6.08 18.66
C VAL A 46 16.69 5.16 17.65
N GLY A 47 17.32 4.91 16.50
CA GLY A 47 16.73 4.02 15.51
C GLY A 47 16.69 2.54 15.94
N ASN A 48 17.63 2.10 16.80
CA ASN A 48 17.60 0.74 17.35
C ASN A 48 16.45 0.59 18.35
N VAL A 49 16.32 1.52 19.30
CA VAL A 49 15.21 1.54 20.28
C VAL A 49 13.84 1.61 19.59
N LEU A 50 13.70 2.43 18.54
CA LEU A 50 12.47 2.47 17.75
C LEU A 50 12.19 1.12 17.08
N SER A 51 13.23 0.46 16.55
CA SER A 51 13.10 -0.84 15.89
C SER A 51 12.73 -1.98 16.86
N GLU A 52 13.11 -1.90 18.13
CA GLU A 52 12.71 -2.85 19.18
C GLU A 52 11.19 -2.82 19.42
N HIS A 53 10.53 -1.70 19.15
CA HIS A 53 9.07 -1.56 19.23
C HIS A 53 8.36 -1.82 17.89
N ARG A 54 8.93 -2.71 17.06
CA ARG A 54 8.54 -3.07 15.68
C ARG A 54 7.06 -2.84 15.33
N GLN A 55 6.13 -3.65 15.86
CA GLN A 55 4.70 -3.57 15.50
C GLN A 55 4.07 -2.22 15.91
N LYS A 56 4.31 -1.75 17.13
CA LYS A 56 3.78 -0.46 17.62
C LYS A 56 4.31 0.72 16.83
N LEU A 57 5.59 0.67 16.42
CA LEU A 57 6.21 1.68 15.58
C LEU A 57 5.49 1.78 14.23
N PHE A 58 5.30 0.66 13.52
CA PHE A 58 4.70 0.68 12.19
C PHE A 58 3.22 1.07 12.22
N VAL A 59 2.48 0.69 13.27
CA VAL A 59 1.12 1.21 13.50
C VAL A 59 1.14 2.73 13.72
N ALA A 60 2.08 3.26 14.51
CA ALA A 60 2.22 4.71 14.68
C ALA A 60 2.61 5.41 13.38
N ILE A 61 3.39 4.77 12.50
CA ILE A 61 3.73 5.28 11.17
C ILE A 61 2.48 5.39 10.29
N LYS A 62 1.62 4.36 10.28
CA LYS A 62 0.33 4.40 9.58
C LYS A 62 -0.54 5.58 10.03
N ASP A 63 -0.54 5.90 11.31
CA ASP A 63 -1.39 6.96 11.89
C ASP A 63 -0.91 8.39 11.57
N ASP A 64 0.40 8.61 11.41
CA ASP A 64 0.96 9.93 11.04
C ASP A 64 2.20 9.83 10.12
N PRO A 65 2.03 9.35 8.86
CA PRO A 65 3.17 9.05 8.00
C PRO A 65 3.98 10.29 7.60
N ILE A 66 3.35 11.48 7.60
CA ILE A 66 4.03 12.76 7.30
C ILE A 66 5.09 13.06 8.36
N ARG A 67 4.74 12.96 9.64
CA ARG A 67 5.69 13.21 10.73
C ARG A 67 6.81 12.17 10.74
N TRP A 68 6.48 10.91 10.49
CA TRP A 68 7.47 9.84 10.49
C TRP A 68 8.45 9.92 9.32
N VAL A 69 8.02 10.31 8.11
CA VAL A 69 8.95 10.50 6.99
C VAL A 69 9.90 11.68 7.25
N GLN A 70 9.41 12.76 7.85
CA GLN A 70 10.24 13.90 8.24
C GLN A 70 11.27 13.54 9.33
N LEU A 71 10.91 12.64 10.25
CA LEU A 71 11.83 12.12 11.25
C LEU A 71 12.84 11.14 10.64
N ALA A 72 12.41 10.32 9.69
CA ALA A 72 13.22 9.29 9.08
C ALA A 72 14.38 9.86 8.23
N ILE A 73 14.21 11.04 7.62
CA ILE A 73 15.25 11.71 6.84
C ILE A 73 16.50 12.05 7.68
N PRO A 74 16.41 12.86 8.75
CA PRO A 74 17.56 13.18 9.60
C PRO A 74 18.08 11.94 10.34
N LEU A 75 17.20 11.01 10.73
CA LEU A 75 17.62 9.73 11.28
C LEU A 75 18.21 8.78 10.24
N GLU A 76 18.14 9.13 8.96
CA GLU A 76 18.37 8.30 7.79
C GLU A 76 18.11 6.80 8.03
N LYS A 77 16.91 6.50 8.54
CA LYS A 77 16.42 5.15 8.85
C LYS A 77 15.50 4.69 7.75
N ARG A 78 16.03 3.79 6.90
CA ARG A 78 15.36 3.27 5.71
C ARG A 78 13.98 2.68 6.01
N SER A 79 13.85 1.79 6.99
CA SER A 79 12.57 1.12 7.29
C SER A 79 11.44 2.08 7.63
N ILE A 80 11.71 3.13 8.42
CA ILE A 80 10.71 4.15 8.79
C ILE A 80 10.35 4.99 7.56
N TYR A 81 11.36 5.34 6.76
CA TYR A 81 11.18 6.13 5.53
C TYR A 81 10.34 5.39 4.49
N THR A 82 10.66 4.13 4.22
CA THR A 82 9.95 3.30 3.23
C THR A 82 8.53 3.04 3.68
N GLU A 83 8.30 2.66 4.94
CA GLU A 83 6.95 2.44 5.48
C GLU A 83 6.07 3.69 5.31
N ALA A 84 6.58 4.84 5.76
CA ALA A 84 5.85 6.09 5.68
C ALA A 84 5.53 6.47 4.23
N LEU A 85 6.48 6.27 3.31
CA LEU A 85 6.26 6.55 1.89
C LEU A 85 5.21 5.66 1.24
N VAL A 86 5.19 4.36 1.56
CA VAL A 86 4.15 3.44 1.04
C VAL A 86 2.76 3.94 1.45
N HIS A 87 2.58 4.37 2.70
CA HIS A 87 1.33 4.98 3.16
C HIS A 87 1.00 6.28 2.41
N LEU A 88 1.98 7.17 2.25
CA LEU A 88 1.76 8.45 1.56
C LEU A 88 1.39 8.25 0.08
N ILE A 89 2.05 7.34 -0.62
CA ILE A 89 1.77 7.03 -2.02
C ILE A 89 0.37 6.38 -2.15
N GLY A 90 0.10 5.34 -1.35
CA GLY A 90 -1.17 4.63 -1.41
C GLY A 90 -2.38 5.50 -1.06
N ALA A 91 -2.24 6.40 -0.08
CA ALA A 91 -3.34 7.26 0.37
C ALA A 91 -3.43 8.59 -0.40
N TYR A 92 -2.58 8.87 -1.40
CA TYR A 92 -2.62 10.12 -2.14
C TYR A 92 -3.88 10.26 -3.03
N PRO A 93 -4.58 11.42 -3.04
CA PRO A 93 -4.24 12.70 -2.41
C PRO A 93 -4.98 12.96 -1.09
N LYS A 94 -5.54 11.94 -0.42
CA LYS A 94 -6.47 12.12 0.71
C LYS A 94 -5.84 12.94 1.85
N TRP A 95 -4.60 12.63 2.22
CA TRP A 95 -3.86 13.36 3.27
C TRP A 95 -3.40 14.76 2.86
N ARG A 96 -3.45 15.15 1.58
CA ARG A 96 -3.08 16.50 1.12
C ARG A 96 -4.01 17.58 1.70
N LYS A 97 -5.21 17.20 2.12
CA LYS A 97 -6.15 18.09 2.81
C LYS A 97 -5.71 18.44 4.24
N SER A 98 -4.72 17.72 4.79
CA SER A 98 -4.21 17.95 6.14
C SER A 98 -3.22 19.12 6.17
N PRO A 99 -3.30 20.06 7.15
CA PRO A 99 -2.40 21.21 7.23
C PRO A 99 -0.91 20.86 7.27
N CYS A 100 -0.53 19.66 7.74
CA CYS A 100 0.85 19.21 7.81
C CYS A 100 1.48 18.89 6.45
N TYR A 101 0.71 18.87 5.34
CA TYR A 101 1.26 18.63 4.00
C TYR A 101 2.29 19.68 3.59
N THR A 102 2.14 20.94 4.05
CA THR A 102 3.04 22.05 3.71
C THR A 102 4.44 21.89 4.30
N ALA A 103 4.59 20.98 5.27
CA ALA A 103 5.86 20.69 5.91
C ALA A 103 6.70 19.66 5.14
N LEU A 104 6.14 18.99 4.12
CA LEU A 104 6.89 18.05 3.29
C LEU A 104 7.80 18.79 2.30
N PRO A 105 9.07 18.37 2.15
CA PRO A 105 9.96 18.92 1.13
C PRO A 105 9.40 18.76 -0.30
N GLU A 106 9.66 19.74 -1.17
CA GLU A 106 9.14 19.74 -2.54
C GLU A 106 9.57 18.50 -3.34
N TYR A 107 10.85 18.10 -3.24
CA TYR A 107 11.38 16.92 -3.94
C TYR A 107 10.58 15.65 -3.56
N LEU A 108 10.19 15.53 -2.29
CA LEU A 108 9.47 14.38 -1.77
C LEU A 108 8.04 14.36 -2.30
N LEU A 109 7.39 15.52 -2.35
CA LEU A 109 6.05 15.66 -2.93
C LEU A 109 6.05 15.29 -4.42
N LEU A 110 7.02 15.77 -5.20
CA LEU A 110 7.16 15.43 -6.61
C LEU A 110 7.33 13.92 -6.82
N MET A 111 8.17 13.29 -6.00
CA MET A 111 8.36 11.83 -6.03
C MET A 111 7.08 11.07 -5.68
N ILE A 112 6.36 11.45 -4.62
CA ILE A 112 5.10 10.80 -4.24
C ILE A 112 4.08 10.92 -5.37
N VAL A 113 3.95 12.10 -5.99
CA VAL A 113 3.04 12.31 -7.14
C VAL A 113 3.43 11.40 -8.31
N GLN A 114 4.71 11.31 -8.62
CA GLN A 114 5.22 10.47 -9.70
C GLN A 114 4.95 8.98 -9.45
N LYS A 115 5.32 8.45 -8.28
CA LYS A 115 5.05 7.05 -7.89
C LYS A 115 3.55 6.74 -7.84
N THR A 116 2.73 7.70 -7.40
CA THR A 116 1.26 7.54 -7.43
C THR A 116 0.73 7.44 -8.85
N LYS A 117 1.29 8.20 -9.80
CA LYS A 117 0.91 8.11 -11.21
C LYS A 117 1.26 6.75 -11.80
N GLU A 118 2.44 6.22 -11.49
CA GLU A 118 2.87 4.88 -11.89
C GLU A 118 1.94 3.81 -11.31
N LEU A 119 1.62 3.90 -10.02
CA LEU A 119 0.71 2.98 -9.34
C LEU A 119 -0.70 3.00 -9.96
N ARG A 120 -1.22 4.19 -10.29
CA ARG A 120 -2.52 4.32 -10.97
C ARG A 120 -2.50 3.75 -12.37
N LYS A 121 -1.40 3.92 -13.11
CA LYS A 121 -1.24 3.33 -14.44
C LYS A 121 -1.30 1.80 -14.37
N LEU A 122 -0.54 1.20 -13.44
CA LEU A 122 -0.59 -0.24 -13.19
C LEU A 122 -2.00 -0.72 -12.83
N ARG A 123 -2.68 -0.01 -11.94
CA ARG A 123 -4.08 -0.28 -11.59
C ARG A 123 -4.99 -0.30 -12.81
N THR A 124 -4.94 0.74 -13.65
CA THR A 124 -5.77 0.83 -14.86
C THR A 124 -5.47 -0.28 -15.86
N GLU A 125 -4.20 -0.67 -16.03
CA GLU A 125 -3.81 -1.76 -16.92
C GLU A 125 -4.36 -3.10 -16.45
N ILE A 126 -4.22 -3.41 -15.15
CA ILE A 126 -4.76 -4.64 -14.56
C ILE A 126 -6.29 -4.65 -14.56
N GLU A 127 -6.95 -3.54 -14.22
CA GLU A 127 -8.42 -3.43 -14.28
C GLU A 127 -8.94 -3.69 -15.71
N ARG A 128 -8.25 -3.19 -16.73
CA ARG A 128 -8.57 -3.48 -18.13
C ARG A 128 -8.45 -4.98 -18.42
N ASP A 129 -7.35 -5.61 -18.02
CA ASP A 129 -7.12 -7.04 -18.28
C ASP A 129 -8.11 -7.93 -17.51
N MET A 130 -8.45 -7.56 -16.28
CA MET A 130 -9.48 -8.22 -15.48
C MET A 130 -10.84 -8.21 -16.20
N LEU A 131 -11.25 -7.08 -16.77
CA LEU A 131 -12.51 -6.96 -17.52
C LEU A 131 -12.51 -7.74 -18.84
N LEU A 132 -11.35 -8.08 -19.37
CA LEU A 132 -11.19 -8.89 -20.58
C LEU A 132 -11.09 -10.40 -20.29
N THR A 133 -10.98 -10.81 -19.02
CA THR A 133 -10.88 -12.22 -18.60
C THR A 133 -11.94 -13.09 -19.26
N THR A 134 -11.56 -14.23 -19.84
CA THR A 134 -12.47 -15.18 -20.48
C THR A 134 -11.99 -16.60 -20.27
N LEU A 135 -12.92 -17.55 -20.26
CA LEU A 135 -12.61 -18.97 -20.40
C LEU A 135 -12.50 -19.34 -21.89
N ARG A 136 -11.82 -20.45 -22.16
CA ARG A 136 -11.58 -20.98 -23.51
C ARG A 136 -12.20 -22.37 -23.60
N TYR A 137 -12.87 -22.66 -24.70
CA TYR A 137 -13.60 -23.92 -24.87
C TYR A 137 -12.85 -24.91 -25.77
N GLY A 138 -12.92 -26.19 -25.39
CA GLY A 138 -12.40 -27.32 -26.16
C GLY A 138 -10.87 -27.37 -26.32
N PRO A 139 -10.35 -28.39 -27.05
CA PRO A 139 -8.91 -28.63 -27.20
C PRO A 139 -8.18 -27.50 -27.94
N ASN A 140 -8.89 -26.79 -28.83
CA ASN A 140 -8.33 -25.67 -29.59
C ASN A 140 -8.32 -24.34 -28.82
N ARG A 141 -8.79 -24.33 -27.57
CA ARG A 141 -8.94 -23.12 -26.73
C ARG A 141 -9.63 -21.97 -27.48
N ALA A 142 -10.72 -22.29 -28.18
CA ALA A 142 -11.48 -21.29 -28.93
C ALA A 142 -12.16 -20.29 -27.97
N PRO A 143 -12.47 -19.07 -28.44
CA PRO A 143 -13.41 -18.19 -27.73
C PRO A 143 -14.74 -18.91 -27.52
N LEU A 144 -15.43 -18.59 -26.42
CA LEU A 144 -16.78 -19.08 -26.16
C LEU A 144 -17.76 -18.55 -27.22
N ASP A 145 -18.59 -19.44 -27.75
CA ASP A 145 -19.71 -19.10 -28.62
C ASP A 145 -21.03 -19.13 -27.83
N PRO A 146 -21.66 -17.98 -27.55
CA PRO A 146 -22.91 -17.95 -26.79
C PRO A 146 -24.10 -18.59 -27.52
N THR A 147 -24.00 -18.82 -28.84
CA THR A 147 -25.06 -19.46 -29.63
C THR A 147 -25.07 -20.98 -29.47
N GLU A 148 -23.95 -21.57 -29.04
CA GLU A 148 -23.82 -22.98 -28.76
C GLU A 148 -24.35 -23.30 -27.36
N ARG A 149 -25.38 -24.15 -27.29
CA ARG A 149 -26.12 -24.44 -26.04
C ARG A 149 -25.22 -24.96 -24.92
N GLU A 150 -24.19 -25.73 -25.26
CA GLU A 150 -23.23 -26.29 -24.30
C GLU A 150 -22.31 -25.22 -23.69
N GLN A 151 -22.10 -24.10 -24.40
CA GLN A 151 -21.19 -23.02 -23.98
C GLN A 151 -21.93 -21.82 -23.41
N THR A 152 -23.24 -21.71 -23.66
CA THR A 152 -24.09 -20.61 -23.17
C THR A 152 -23.96 -20.45 -21.66
N GLU A 153 -23.93 -21.56 -20.91
CA GLU A 153 -23.79 -21.53 -19.46
C GLU A 153 -22.47 -20.87 -19.05
N THR A 154 -21.32 -21.47 -19.40
CA THR A 154 -19.99 -20.91 -19.15
C THR A 154 -19.84 -19.46 -19.60
N TRP A 155 -20.40 -19.09 -20.76
CA TRP A 155 -20.41 -17.71 -21.24
C TRP A 155 -21.14 -16.76 -20.28
N ILE A 156 -22.29 -17.16 -19.74
CA ILE A 156 -23.03 -16.39 -18.72
C ILE A 156 -22.17 -16.23 -17.46
N THR A 157 -21.46 -17.28 -16.99
CA THR A 157 -20.58 -17.17 -15.82
C THR A 157 -19.50 -16.12 -16.05
N VAL A 158 -18.86 -16.14 -17.23
CA VAL A 158 -17.86 -15.13 -17.59
C VAL A 158 -18.47 -13.72 -17.57
N GLN A 159 -19.70 -13.53 -18.06
CA GLN A 159 -20.33 -12.21 -18.05
C GLN A 159 -20.65 -11.73 -16.65
N ILE A 160 -21.21 -12.58 -15.79
CA ILE A 160 -21.53 -12.21 -14.40
C ILE A 160 -20.25 -11.88 -13.63
N PHE A 161 -19.21 -12.68 -13.83
CA PHE A 161 -17.92 -12.43 -13.21
C PHE A 161 -17.37 -11.06 -13.61
N ARG A 162 -17.36 -10.73 -14.91
CA ARG A 162 -16.94 -9.41 -15.41
C ARG A 162 -17.80 -8.27 -14.89
N ASP A 163 -19.11 -8.47 -14.83
CA ASP A 163 -20.04 -7.47 -14.32
C ASP A 163 -19.79 -7.17 -12.83
N GLN A 164 -19.58 -8.19 -12.01
CA GLN A 164 -19.22 -8.01 -10.60
C GLN A 164 -17.91 -7.21 -10.44
N LEU A 165 -16.89 -7.50 -11.27
CA LEU A 165 -15.65 -6.73 -11.27
C LEU A 165 -15.90 -5.28 -11.71
N ALA A 166 -16.64 -5.07 -12.80
CA ALA A 166 -16.97 -3.74 -13.31
C ALA A 166 -17.72 -2.89 -12.28
N GLN A 167 -18.71 -3.48 -11.60
CA GLN A 167 -19.46 -2.79 -10.54
C GLN A 167 -18.55 -2.39 -9.36
N ARG A 168 -17.59 -3.24 -8.97
CA ARG A 168 -16.62 -2.94 -7.92
C ARG A 168 -15.66 -1.83 -8.35
N ILE A 169 -15.11 -1.90 -9.55
CA ILE A 169 -14.24 -0.86 -10.13
C ILE A 169 -14.97 0.49 -10.20
N TYR A 170 -16.21 0.51 -10.69
CA TYR A 170 -17.03 1.72 -10.76
C TYR A 170 -17.21 2.40 -9.40
N LYS A 171 -17.43 1.61 -8.33
CA LYS A 171 -17.52 2.14 -6.95
C LYS A 171 -16.18 2.73 -6.49
N LEU A 172 -15.07 2.06 -6.79
CA LEU A 172 -13.72 2.47 -6.39
C LEU A 172 -13.22 3.74 -7.11
N ASP A 173 -13.72 4.04 -8.30
CA ASP A 173 -13.38 5.29 -8.99
C ASP A 173 -14.03 6.52 -8.35
N ARG A 174 -15.17 6.33 -7.68
CA ARG A 174 -15.85 7.39 -6.92
C ARG A 174 -15.28 7.55 -5.52
N ASP A 175 -14.95 6.44 -4.87
CA ASP A 175 -14.18 6.43 -3.64
C ASP A 175 -13.14 5.31 -3.68
N SER A 176 -11.88 5.70 -3.86
CA SER A 176 -10.74 4.78 -3.85
C SER A 176 -10.48 4.14 -2.48
N ASN A 177 -11.29 4.45 -1.46
CA ASN A 177 -11.24 3.74 -0.20
C ASN A 177 -11.62 2.26 -0.41
N GLY A 178 -10.72 1.36 -0.03
CA GLY A 178 -10.94 -0.08 -0.19
C GLY A 178 -10.37 -0.66 -1.48
N ALA A 179 -9.72 0.13 -2.34
CA ALA A 179 -9.07 -0.43 -3.54
C ALA A 179 -8.03 -1.50 -3.17
N GLY A 180 -7.23 -1.27 -2.12
CA GLY A 180 -6.27 -2.26 -1.63
C GLY A 180 -6.95 -3.52 -1.12
N ILE A 181 -8.07 -3.38 -0.40
CA ILE A 181 -8.84 -4.52 0.12
C ILE A 181 -9.35 -5.36 -1.06
N PHE A 182 -9.96 -4.72 -2.05
CA PHE A 182 -10.50 -5.39 -3.23
C PHE A 182 -9.45 -6.23 -3.98
N PHE A 183 -8.28 -5.66 -4.28
CA PHE A 183 -7.23 -6.42 -4.98
C PHE A 183 -6.64 -7.54 -4.10
N ARG A 184 -6.54 -7.34 -2.78
CA ARG A 184 -6.10 -8.41 -1.86
C ARG A 184 -7.13 -9.54 -1.74
N GLU A 185 -8.43 -9.24 -1.72
CA GLU A 185 -9.50 -10.24 -1.73
C GLU A 185 -9.50 -11.06 -3.02
N LEU A 186 -9.31 -10.39 -4.17
CA LEU A 186 -9.18 -11.07 -5.46
C LEU A 186 -7.97 -12.01 -5.49
N HIS A 187 -6.81 -11.55 -5.04
CA HIS A 187 -5.61 -12.39 -4.92
C HIS A 187 -5.85 -13.58 -3.98
N LYS A 188 -6.55 -13.38 -2.86
CA LYS A 188 -6.91 -14.44 -1.90
C LYS A 188 -8.06 -15.34 -2.40
N ARG A 189 -8.72 -14.99 -3.52
CA ARG A 189 -9.93 -15.65 -4.07
C ARG A 189 -11.13 -15.63 -3.12
N THR A 190 -11.20 -14.62 -2.25
CA THR A 190 -12.20 -14.50 -1.17
C THR A 190 -13.27 -13.45 -1.46
N LEU A 191 -13.41 -12.97 -2.70
CA LEU A 191 -14.45 -12.00 -3.03
C LEU A 191 -15.83 -12.67 -2.99
N GLU A 192 -16.57 -12.41 -1.91
CA GLU A 192 -17.86 -13.03 -1.59
C GLU A 192 -18.90 -12.93 -2.73
N ALA A 193 -18.94 -11.79 -3.41
CA ALA A 193 -19.87 -11.57 -4.54
C ALA A 193 -19.69 -12.56 -5.70
N LEU A 194 -18.56 -13.27 -5.74
CA LEU A 194 -18.22 -14.29 -6.74
C LEU A 194 -18.29 -15.72 -6.17
N ASP A 195 -18.84 -15.91 -4.98
CA ASP A 195 -19.08 -17.24 -4.43
C ASP A 195 -20.20 -17.95 -5.18
N ILE A 196 -20.12 -19.28 -5.23
CA ILE A 196 -20.97 -20.09 -6.10
C ILE A 196 -22.45 -19.92 -5.76
N GLU A 197 -22.80 -19.78 -4.49
CA GLU A 197 -24.16 -19.52 -4.01
C GLU A 197 -24.68 -18.18 -4.52
N ASN A 198 -23.89 -17.12 -4.38
CA ASN A 198 -24.25 -15.77 -4.81
C ASN A 198 -24.39 -15.70 -6.34
N VAL A 199 -23.47 -16.31 -7.08
CA VAL A 199 -23.56 -16.38 -8.55
C VAL A 199 -24.76 -17.19 -9.00
N ARG A 200 -25.06 -18.31 -8.32
CA ARG A 200 -26.27 -19.10 -8.59
C ARG A 200 -27.54 -18.30 -8.32
N GLU A 201 -27.58 -17.53 -7.25
CA GLU A 201 -28.69 -16.62 -6.94
C GLU A 201 -28.89 -15.58 -8.04
N MET A 202 -27.82 -14.95 -8.52
CA MET A 202 -27.86 -13.99 -9.63
C MET A 202 -28.40 -14.59 -10.94
N CYS A 203 -28.30 -15.91 -11.11
CA CYS A 203 -28.78 -16.62 -12.30
C CYS A 203 -30.18 -17.23 -12.14
N GLN A 204 -30.81 -17.07 -10.97
CA GLN A 204 -32.13 -17.64 -10.71
C GLN A 204 -33.14 -17.10 -11.73
N GLY A 205 -33.74 -18.00 -12.50
CA GLY A 205 -34.74 -17.68 -13.54
C GLY A 205 -34.17 -17.45 -14.94
N THR A 206 -32.86 -17.28 -15.11
CA THR A 206 -32.20 -17.31 -16.43
C THR A 206 -31.85 -18.73 -16.86
N MET A 207 -31.56 -19.60 -15.89
CA MET A 207 -31.11 -20.96 -16.15
C MET A 207 -32.13 -21.98 -15.64
N HIS A 208 -32.49 -22.92 -16.51
CA HIS A 208 -33.49 -23.95 -16.25
C HIS A 208 -32.88 -25.34 -15.97
N SER A 209 -31.54 -25.45 -16.02
CA SER A 209 -30.75 -26.68 -15.86
C SER A 209 -29.83 -26.62 -14.64
N ASP A 210 -29.40 -27.81 -14.19
CA ASP A 210 -28.28 -27.94 -13.26
C ASP A 210 -26.98 -27.52 -13.96
N TRP A 211 -26.47 -26.35 -13.59
CA TRP A 211 -25.22 -25.82 -14.11
C TRP A 211 -24.03 -26.55 -13.49
N LYS A 212 -23.55 -27.59 -14.19
CA LYS A 212 -22.54 -28.52 -13.67
C LYS A 212 -21.15 -27.90 -13.57
N GLU A 213 -20.80 -27.06 -14.53
CA GLU A 213 -19.45 -26.50 -14.68
C GLU A 213 -19.22 -25.22 -13.88
N LEU A 214 -20.28 -24.62 -13.31
CA LEU A 214 -20.22 -23.34 -12.60
C LEU A 214 -19.07 -23.23 -11.59
N ASN A 215 -18.88 -24.27 -10.76
CA ASN A 215 -17.83 -24.26 -9.74
C ASN A 215 -16.42 -24.25 -10.37
N ALA A 216 -16.23 -25.05 -11.42
CA ALA A 216 -14.96 -25.14 -12.13
C ALA A 216 -14.66 -23.83 -12.89
N ASP A 217 -15.66 -23.32 -13.61
CA ASP A 217 -15.57 -22.06 -14.35
C ASP A 217 -15.22 -20.88 -13.42
N LEU A 218 -15.94 -20.74 -12.30
CA LEU A 218 -15.65 -19.69 -11.32
C LEU A 218 -14.27 -19.84 -10.70
N LYS A 219 -13.85 -21.07 -10.40
CA LYS A 219 -12.52 -21.32 -9.86
C LYS A 219 -11.44 -20.90 -10.87
N ASP A 220 -11.56 -21.28 -12.14
CA ASP A 220 -10.59 -20.93 -13.17
C ASP A 220 -10.50 -19.41 -13.39
N LEU A 221 -11.64 -18.73 -13.37
CA LEU A 221 -11.70 -17.26 -13.44
C LEU A 221 -11.07 -16.59 -12.22
N LYS A 222 -11.39 -17.06 -11.00
CA LYS A 222 -10.81 -16.57 -9.75
C LYS A 222 -9.30 -16.82 -9.70
N ASP A 223 -8.83 -17.98 -10.19
CA ASP A 223 -7.42 -18.34 -10.24
C ASP A 223 -6.64 -17.40 -11.18
N TYR A 224 -7.14 -17.20 -12.41
CA TYR A 224 -6.53 -16.29 -13.38
C TYR A 224 -6.47 -14.86 -12.86
N VAL A 225 -7.59 -14.31 -12.37
CA VAL A 225 -7.61 -12.93 -11.85
C VAL A 225 -6.75 -12.81 -10.60
N GLY A 226 -6.74 -13.82 -9.73
CA GLY A 226 -5.93 -13.84 -8.52
C GLY A 226 -4.44 -13.72 -8.85
N GLU A 227 -3.96 -14.40 -9.88
CA GLU A 227 -2.58 -14.24 -10.39
C GLU A 227 -2.35 -12.87 -11.04
N LEU A 228 -3.28 -12.42 -11.87
CA LEU A 228 -3.18 -11.13 -12.59
C LEU A 228 -3.02 -9.93 -11.64
N VAL A 229 -3.66 -9.97 -10.47
CA VAL A 229 -3.64 -8.86 -9.50
C VAL A 229 -2.51 -8.96 -8.46
N GLU A 230 -1.63 -9.97 -8.53
CA GLU A 230 -0.58 -10.22 -7.51
C GLU A 230 0.21 -8.95 -7.18
N ASP A 231 0.65 -8.21 -8.21
CA ASP A 231 1.46 -7.01 -8.01
C ASP A 231 0.70 -5.85 -7.36
N LEU A 232 -0.63 -5.75 -7.54
CA LEU A 232 -1.46 -4.77 -6.82
C LEU A 232 -1.81 -5.23 -5.40
N ALA A 233 -1.92 -6.54 -5.19
CA ALA A 233 -2.22 -7.14 -3.90
C ALA A 233 -0.99 -7.18 -2.97
N ARG A 234 0.21 -7.01 -3.51
CA ARG A 234 1.47 -7.02 -2.75
C ARG A 234 1.45 -6.00 -1.61
N ASN A 235 1.99 -6.41 -0.47
CA ASN A 235 2.15 -5.56 0.69
C ASN A 235 3.63 -5.25 0.93
N GLU A 236 4.01 -3.99 0.76
CA GLU A 236 5.34 -3.47 1.09
C GLU A 236 5.41 -2.86 2.50
N LEU A 237 4.31 -2.91 3.26
CA LEU A 237 4.27 -2.50 4.66
C LEU A 237 4.75 -3.62 5.59
N MET A 238 5.24 -3.21 6.75
CA MET A 238 5.68 -4.11 7.82
C MET A 238 4.53 -4.56 8.73
N ILE A 239 3.35 -3.96 8.57
CA ILE A 239 2.09 -4.38 9.18
C ILE A 239 1.21 -5.13 8.18
N GLU A 240 0.29 -5.94 8.71
CA GLU A 240 -0.80 -6.50 7.90
C GLU A 240 -1.83 -5.38 7.61
N PRO A 241 -2.12 -5.05 6.33
CA PRO A 241 -2.98 -3.93 5.97
C PRO A 241 -4.44 -4.06 6.43
N ASP A 242 -5.06 -5.22 6.17
CA ASP A 242 -6.47 -5.53 6.46
C ASP A 242 -6.74 -5.48 7.97
N ALA A 243 -5.83 -6.01 8.79
CA ALA A 243 -5.92 -6.02 10.25
C ALA A 243 -5.79 -4.62 10.88
N HIS A 244 -5.24 -3.65 10.15
CA HIS A 244 -4.99 -2.28 10.63
C HIS A 244 -5.78 -1.21 9.86
N GLY A 245 -6.80 -1.60 9.10
CA GLY A 245 -7.70 -0.67 8.41
C GLY A 245 -7.06 0.07 7.24
N VAL A 246 -6.02 -0.50 6.62
CA VAL A 246 -5.35 0.08 5.45
C VAL A 246 -6.12 -0.28 4.18
N GLY A 247 -7.05 0.61 3.80
CA GLY A 247 -7.93 0.40 2.65
C GLY A 247 -7.30 0.66 1.26
N TYR A 248 -6.13 1.27 1.20
CA TYR A 248 -5.46 1.65 -0.06
C TYR A 248 -4.41 0.62 -0.50
N LEU A 249 -3.89 0.78 -1.71
CA LEU A 249 -2.82 -0.03 -2.29
C LEU A 249 -1.52 0.16 -1.50
N THR A 250 -0.83 -0.94 -1.25
CA THR A 250 0.38 -1.02 -0.41
C THR A 250 1.59 -1.55 -1.18
N CYS A 251 1.50 -1.68 -2.50
CA CYS A 251 2.52 -2.28 -3.35
C CYS A 251 3.54 -1.28 -3.93
N ALA A 252 3.54 -0.03 -3.45
CA ALA A 252 4.46 0.98 -3.92
C ALA A 252 5.90 0.64 -3.53
N LYS A 253 6.77 0.36 -4.52
CA LYS A 253 8.18 0.05 -4.27
C LYS A 253 9.00 1.33 -4.10
N ILE A 254 9.82 1.36 -3.04
CA ILE A 254 10.76 2.44 -2.76
C ILE A 254 12.17 1.93 -3.02
N ASP A 255 12.80 2.46 -4.07
CA ASP A 255 14.11 2.04 -4.54
C ASP A 255 15.23 2.86 -3.87
N ASP A 256 16.49 2.45 -4.03
CA ASP A 256 17.64 3.17 -3.47
C ASP A 256 17.73 4.63 -3.96
N LYS A 257 17.39 4.87 -5.23
CA LYS A 257 17.34 6.21 -5.84
C LYS A 257 16.30 7.13 -5.19
N ASP A 258 15.29 6.55 -4.55
CA ASP A 258 14.21 7.28 -3.90
C ASP A 258 14.62 7.73 -2.48
N ILE A 259 15.79 7.30 -1.98
CA ILE A 259 16.25 7.57 -0.62
C ILE A 259 17.33 8.66 -0.65
N PRO A 260 17.08 9.84 -0.05
CA PRO A 260 17.94 11.01 -0.17
C PRO A 260 19.39 10.81 0.28
N TRP A 261 19.63 9.87 1.20
CA TRP A 261 20.95 9.59 1.77
C TRP A 261 21.62 8.33 1.20
N SER A 262 20.97 7.61 0.28
CA SER A 262 21.55 6.42 -0.35
C SER A 262 22.55 6.74 -1.47
N ALA A 263 22.57 7.99 -1.97
CA ALA A 263 23.48 8.43 -3.02
C ALA A 263 24.88 8.77 -2.47
N THR A 264 25.56 7.79 -1.87
CA THR A 264 27.00 7.87 -1.54
C THR A 264 27.69 6.51 -1.66
N VAL A 265 27.66 5.88 -2.85
CA VAL A 265 28.76 4.99 -3.30
C VAL A 265 28.81 4.99 -4.84
N GLU A 266 29.31 6.06 -5.44
CA GLU A 266 30.08 5.93 -6.68
C GLU A 266 31.50 6.38 -6.34
N SER A 267 32.37 5.39 -6.17
CA SER A 267 33.83 5.51 -6.03
C SER A 267 34.48 5.73 -7.38
#